data_AF-A0A6P4JRU7-F1
#
_entry.id   AF-A0A6P4JRU7-F1
#
_cell.length_a   1.000
_cell.length_b   1.000
_cell.length_c   1.000
_cell.angle_alpha   90.00
_cell.angle_beta   90.00
_cell.angle_gamma   90.00
#
_symmetry.space_group_name_H-M   'P 1'
#
loop_
_entity.id
_entity.type
_entity.pdbx_description
1 polymer ?
#
loop_
_entity_poly.entity_id
_entity_poly.type
_entity_poly.pdbx_seq_one_letter_code
_entity_poly.pdbx_strand_id
1 'polypeptide(L)'
;PIHPTRGVGYPCGLGYPKEREEEEKELGAPAEATTIERRYSLPPGEHGEEDEEGDGIWPPIKSLSAMTSVKFKKKRDTVDDEDDLEEYEEEQSEKRNLFRDYEKYVDENIAENLVDAVITSSTYLRMEVDNRFENNTPIFEIFMELQEPNVVYFLNLDTSSKTGFAFFIETLLDDMNNMMGLLNRVAQDPFEVTGQQPINFIDELQDKAELDKQRQEIMNKIKLALQAIRVHGKGYMEYSSLWIWDKSIYLAEVKKFGRNLTLDERDAEADQEGSSLVKPLGMENPPLSVYKEQLDRFIELQDQIRTWDTHEDFFVFLRLNMTGFKAAVLNQVGQWISLFKMDLINRVKNSLK
;
A
#
# COMPACT_ATOMS: atom_id res chain seq x y z
N PRO A 1 -47.13 -25.99 -14.88
CA PRO A 1 -46.91 -26.46 -16.27
C PRO A 1 -45.53 -26.02 -16.80
N ILE A 2 -44.59 -26.98 -16.78
CA ILE A 2 -43.53 -27.21 -17.79
C ILE A 2 -42.44 -26.11 -17.97
N HIS A 3 -41.21 -26.45 -17.54
CA HIS A 3 -39.89 -25.83 -17.86
C HIS A 3 -39.52 -25.96 -19.39
N PRO A 4 -38.30 -25.70 -19.95
CA PRO A 4 -36.98 -25.29 -19.40
C PRO A 4 -36.05 -24.37 -20.28
N THR A 5 -34.86 -24.03 -19.72
CA THR A 5 -33.48 -24.01 -20.31
C THR A 5 -32.88 -22.87 -21.18
N ARG A 6 -31.57 -22.66 -20.89
CA ARG A 6 -30.43 -22.03 -21.63
C ARG A 6 -30.35 -20.50 -21.57
N GLY A 7 -29.21 -19.85 -21.29
CA GLY A 7 -27.79 -20.21 -21.42
C GLY A 7 -27.09 -19.14 -22.28
N VAL A 8 -25.77 -18.92 -22.11
CA VAL A 8 -24.89 -17.95 -22.83
C VAL A 8 -24.98 -16.52 -22.27
N GLY A 9 -23.93 -15.79 -21.90
CA GLY A 9 -22.48 -15.87 -22.12
C GLY A 9 -22.01 -14.42 -22.32
N TYR A 10 -21.19 -13.87 -21.42
CA TYR A 10 -20.63 -12.52 -21.56
C TYR A 10 -19.35 -12.57 -22.42
N PRO A 11 -19.23 -11.74 -23.47
CA PRO A 11 -18.01 -11.67 -24.27
C PRO A 11 -16.97 -10.71 -23.69
N CYS A 12 -15.72 -11.18 -23.63
CA CYS A 12 -14.51 -10.36 -23.64
C CYS A 12 -14.39 -9.57 -24.96
N GLY A 13 -13.84 -8.35 -24.90
CA GLY A 13 -13.14 -7.75 -26.04
C GLY A 13 -13.44 -6.27 -26.32
N LEU A 14 -12.67 -5.37 -25.71
CA LEU A 14 -12.33 -4.03 -26.20
C LEU A 14 -10.90 -3.79 -25.68
N GLY A 15 -9.83 -3.63 -26.46
CA GLY A 15 -9.69 -2.93 -27.73
C GLY A 15 -8.71 -1.78 -27.49
N TYR A 16 -7.40 -2.06 -27.46
CA TYR A 16 -6.35 -1.05 -27.35
C TYR A 16 -6.13 -0.38 -28.72
N PRO A 17 -6.15 0.97 -28.83
CA PRO A 17 -5.64 1.65 -30.00
C PRO A 17 -4.13 1.86 -29.89
N LYS A 18 -3.40 1.34 -30.88
CA LYS A 18 -2.05 1.80 -31.26
C LYS A 18 -2.18 3.16 -31.93
N GLU A 19 -1.38 4.14 -31.50
CA GLU A 19 -0.84 5.25 -32.30
C GLU A 19 -0.33 6.35 -31.35
N ARG A 20 0.98 6.37 -31.09
CA ARG A 20 1.83 7.59 -31.01
C ARG A 20 3.29 7.18 -30.71
N GLU A 21 3.91 6.46 -31.63
CA GLU A 21 5.36 6.50 -31.79
C GLU A 21 5.63 7.60 -32.82
N GLU A 22 6.52 8.55 -32.47
CA GLU A 22 7.02 9.70 -33.26
C GLU A 22 6.72 11.07 -32.61
N GLU A 23 7.20 11.31 -31.39
CA GLU A 23 7.55 12.67 -30.94
C GLU A 23 8.43 12.70 -29.66
N GLU A 24 9.47 11.86 -29.57
CA GLU A 24 10.53 12.02 -28.56
C GLU A 24 11.90 11.70 -29.16
N LYS A 25 12.37 12.59 -30.04
CA LYS A 25 13.78 12.70 -30.41
C LYS A 25 14.18 14.16 -30.30
N GLU A 26 14.48 14.58 -29.07
CA GLU A 26 15.43 15.63 -28.70
C GLU A 26 15.12 16.06 -27.27
N LEU A 27 15.80 15.49 -26.28
CA LEU A 27 16.24 16.14 -25.04
C LEU A 27 16.83 15.11 -24.06
N GLY A 28 18.12 15.25 -23.79
CA GLY A 28 18.75 14.89 -22.50
C GLY A 28 19.00 13.41 -22.21
N ALA A 29 20.27 13.08 -21.96
CA ALA A 29 20.74 11.74 -21.55
C ALA A 29 19.98 11.18 -20.32
N PRO A 30 19.81 9.85 -20.20
CA PRO A 30 19.21 9.27 -19.01
C PRO A 30 20.18 9.39 -17.82
N ALA A 31 19.65 9.94 -16.73
CA ALA A 31 20.29 9.95 -15.43
C ALA A 31 20.60 8.52 -14.98
N GLU A 32 21.76 8.36 -14.34
CA GLU A 32 22.26 7.10 -13.79
C GLU A 32 21.16 6.38 -12.99
N ALA A 33 20.86 5.15 -13.38
CA ALA A 33 20.04 4.25 -12.59
C ALA A 33 20.78 3.98 -11.26
N THR A 34 20.34 4.62 -10.19
CA THR A 34 20.74 4.28 -8.82
C THR A 34 20.25 2.87 -8.53
N THR A 35 21.15 1.92 -8.80
CA THR A 35 21.03 0.53 -8.36
C THR A 35 20.98 0.57 -6.84
N ILE A 36 19.88 0.11 -6.25
CA ILE A 36 19.78 -0.03 -4.79
C ILE A 36 20.77 -1.13 -4.40
N GLU A 37 21.91 -0.75 -3.82
CA GLU A 37 22.87 -1.70 -3.27
C GLU A 37 22.20 -2.55 -2.19
N ARG A 38 22.29 -3.88 -2.34
CA ARG A 38 21.86 -4.81 -1.29
C ARG A 38 22.68 -4.51 -0.03
N ARG A 39 22.01 -4.13 1.06
CA ARG A 39 22.66 -3.66 2.31
C ARG A 39 23.47 -4.72 3.08
N TYR A 40 23.50 -5.97 2.61
CA TYR A 40 24.36 -7.02 3.15
C TYR A 40 24.81 -7.98 2.05
N SER A 41 26.12 -8.26 1.97
CA SER A 41 26.67 -9.41 1.26
C SER A 41 26.74 -10.60 2.21
N LEU A 42 26.16 -11.73 1.80
CA LEU A 42 26.39 -13.01 2.47
C LEU A 42 27.90 -13.33 2.40
N PRO A 43 28.47 -14.02 3.41
CA PRO A 43 29.86 -14.47 3.33
C PRO A 43 30.06 -15.28 2.04
N PRO A 44 31.25 -15.20 1.40
CA PRO A 44 31.49 -15.94 0.17
C PRO A 44 31.35 -17.42 0.50
N GLY A 45 30.30 -18.07 -0.01
CA GLY A 45 30.35 -19.52 -0.18
C GLY A 45 31.56 -19.80 -1.08
N GLU A 46 32.36 -20.81 -0.73
CA GLU A 46 33.48 -21.24 -1.55
C GLU A 46 32.99 -21.41 -3.00
N HIS A 47 33.38 -20.47 -3.86
CA HIS A 47 33.22 -20.62 -5.30
C HIS A 47 34.17 -21.74 -5.71
N GLY A 48 33.61 -22.92 -5.94
CA GLY A 48 34.29 -23.93 -6.75
C GLY A 48 34.55 -23.31 -8.11
N GLU A 49 35.82 -23.29 -8.52
CA GLU A 49 36.24 -22.94 -9.87
C GLU A 49 35.50 -23.89 -10.84
N GLU A 50 34.70 -23.33 -11.74
CA GLU A 50 34.10 -24.09 -12.84
C GLU A 50 35.20 -24.40 -13.85
N ASP A 51 35.89 -25.51 -13.65
CA ASP A 51 36.64 -26.19 -14.70
C ASP A 51 35.62 -26.69 -15.75
N GLU A 52 35.73 -26.18 -16.98
CA GLU A 52 34.84 -26.47 -18.13
C GLU A 52 34.90 -27.94 -18.66
N GLU A 53 35.48 -28.87 -17.92
CA GLU A 53 35.55 -30.29 -18.30
C GLU A 53 35.46 -31.18 -17.04
N GLY A 54 34.25 -31.57 -16.63
CA GLY A 54 34.07 -32.39 -15.44
C GLY A 54 32.70 -33.06 -15.34
N ASP A 55 32.72 -34.38 -15.43
CA ASP A 55 31.64 -35.37 -15.37
C ASP A 55 30.30 -34.95 -14.75
N GLY A 56 29.24 -35.11 -15.55
CA GLY A 56 27.83 -34.87 -15.19
C GLY A 56 27.30 -35.78 -14.08
N ILE A 57 27.62 -35.44 -12.83
CA ILE A 57 27.17 -36.17 -11.63
C ILE A 57 25.82 -35.65 -11.10
N TRP A 58 25.36 -34.46 -11.49
CA TRP A 58 24.07 -33.91 -11.02
C TRP A 58 23.13 -33.54 -12.17
N PRO A 59 21.86 -33.98 -12.14
CA PRO A 59 20.89 -33.61 -13.16
C PRO A 59 20.46 -32.14 -13.00
N PRO A 60 20.02 -31.48 -14.08
CA PRO A 60 19.59 -30.08 -14.04
C PRO A 60 18.39 -29.90 -13.11
N ILE A 61 18.40 -28.82 -12.33
CA ILE A 61 17.31 -28.45 -11.40
C ILE A 61 16.06 -28.15 -12.23
N LYS A 62 15.11 -29.09 -12.20
CA LYS A 62 13.77 -28.89 -12.77
C LYS A 62 12.91 -28.15 -11.74
N SER A 63 12.06 -27.24 -12.22
CA SER A 63 11.02 -26.57 -11.44
C SER A 63 10.29 -27.53 -10.50
N LEU A 64 10.03 -27.12 -9.25
CA LEU A 64 9.31 -27.92 -8.24
C LEU A 64 7.93 -28.38 -8.73
N SER A 65 7.27 -27.62 -9.60
CA SER A 65 6.01 -28.04 -10.24
C SER A 65 6.17 -29.22 -11.22
N ALA A 66 7.38 -29.51 -11.68
CA ALA A 66 7.67 -30.69 -12.50
C ALA A 66 8.00 -31.93 -11.66
N MET A 67 8.41 -31.77 -10.39
CA MET A 67 8.74 -32.89 -9.49
C MET A 67 7.48 -33.59 -8.94
N THR A 68 6.35 -32.89 -8.87
CA THR A 68 5.05 -33.49 -8.48
C THR A 68 4.38 -34.29 -9.61
N SER A 69 4.99 -34.36 -10.80
CA SER A 69 4.52 -35.21 -11.90
C SER A 69 5.43 -36.43 -12.07
N VAL A 70 5.57 -37.25 -11.03
CA VAL A 70 6.07 -38.61 -11.21
C VAL A 70 4.98 -39.40 -11.95
N LYS A 71 5.13 -39.51 -13.27
CA LYS A 71 4.29 -40.43 -14.07
C LYS A 71 4.65 -41.86 -13.69
N PHE A 72 3.94 -42.41 -12.72
CA PHE A 72 3.98 -43.83 -12.42
C PHE A 72 3.47 -44.58 -13.65
N LYS A 73 4.39 -45.21 -14.40
CA LYS A 73 4.03 -46.07 -15.52
C LYS A 73 3.48 -47.35 -14.91
N LYS A 74 2.19 -47.36 -14.58
CA LYS A 74 1.47 -48.57 -14.14
C LYS A 74 1.56 -49.59 -15.28
N LYS A 75 2.51 -50.52 -15.17
CA LYS A 75 2.53 -51.73 -15.97
C LYS A 75 1.34 -52.54 -15.48
N ARG A 76 0.17 -52.33 -16.11
CA ARG A 76 -1.01 -53.15 -15.90
C ARG A 76 -0.75 -54.49 -16.58
N ASP A 77 -0.07 -55.37 -15.87
CA ASP A 77 -0.44 -56.77 -15.93
C ASP A 77 -1.68 -56.89 -15.03
N THR A 78 -2.75 -57.49 -15.55
CA THR A 78 -4.03 -57.66 -14.87
C THR A 78 -3.84 -58.50 -13.60
N VAL A 79 -3.83 -57.84 -12.44
CA VAL A 79 -3.89 -58.46 -11.13
C VAL A 79 -5.38 -58.55 -10.79
N ASP A 80 -5.94 -59.75 -10.87
CA ASP A 80 -7.38 -60.03 -10.80
C ASP A 80 -7.84 -60.56 -9.42
N ASP A 81 -7.00 -60.46 -8.38
CA ASP A 81 -7.37 -60.85 -7.01
C ASP A 81 -7.14 -59.66 -6.03
N GLU A 82 -8.14 -59.33 -5.20
CA GLU A 82 -8.05 -58.26 -4.18
C GLU A 82 -6.90 -58.53 -3.18
N ASP A 83 -6.63 -59.81 -2.90
CA ASP A 83 -5.56 -60.26 -2.00
C ASP A 83 -4.15 -59.86 -2.51
N ASP A 84 -3.91 -59.91 -3.83
CA ASP A 84 -2.61 -59.55 -4.43
C ASP A 84 -2.36 -58.02 -4.41
N LEU A 85 -3.43 -57.22 -4.38
CA LEU A 85 -3.34 -55.75 -4.27
C LEU A 85 -3.05 -55.33 -2.83
N GLU A 86 -3.68 -55.96 -1.84
CA GLU A 86 -3.40 -55.71 -0.42
C GLU A 86 -1.95 -56.06 -0.07
N GLU A 87 -1.45 -57.22 -0.52
CA GLU A 87 -0.05 -57.63 -0.29
C GLU A 87 0.94 -56.65 -0.93
N TYR A 88 0.64 -56.13 -2.12
CA TYR A 88 1.46 -55.11 -2.77
C TYR A 88 1.47 -53.78 -2.00
N GLU A 89 0.33 -53.32 -1.48
CA GLU A 89 0.22 -52.09 -0.70
C GLU A 89 0.94 -52.19 0.66
N GLU A 90 0.86 -53.36 1.31
CA GLU A 90 1.61 -53.68 2.53
C GLU A 90 3.13 -53.63 2.28
N GLU A 91 3.62 -54.25 1.20
CA GLU A 91 5.05 -54.23 0.86
C GLU A 91 5.55 -52.80 0.57
N GLN A 92 4.72 -51.96 -0.08
CA GLN A 92 5.05 -50.54 -0.27
C GLN A 92 5.03 -49.76 1.04
N SER A 93 4.12 -50.08 1.96
CA SER A 93 4.04 -49.47 3.28
C SER A 93 5.29 -49.77 4.13
N GLU A 94 5.74 -51.02 4.14
CA GLU A 94 6.97 -51.44 4.82
C GLU A 94 8.19 -50.71 4.26
N LYS A 95 8.28 -50.57 2.93
CA LYS A 95 9.36 -49.80 2.27
C LYS A 95 9.37 -48.33 2.68
N ARG A 96 8.21 -47.68 2.82
CA ARG A 96 8.11 -46.30 3.31
C ARG A 96 8.50 -46.20 4.79
N ASN A 97 8.08 -47.16 5.60
CA ASN A 97 8.42 -47.18 7.03
C ASN A 97 9.93 -47.30 7.30
N LEU A 98 10.69 -47.96 6.41
CA LEU A 98 12.15 -48.03 6.52
C LEU A 98 12.84 -46.65 6.45
N PHE A 99 12.26 -45.68 5.73
CA PHE A 99 12.81 -44.33 5.60
C PHE A 99 12.21 -43.32 6.58
N ARG A 100 11.13 -43.68 7.29
CA ARG A 100 10.34 -42.72 8.07
C ARG A 100 11.15 -41.98 9.14
N ASP A 101 12.11 -42.65 9.78
CA ASP A 101 12.98 -41.99 10.78
C ASP A 101 13.95 -41.00 10.14
N TYR A 102 14.45 -41.30 8.94
CA TYR A 102 15.28 -40.36 8.18
C TYR A 102 14.46 -39.17 7.67
N GLU A 103 13.23 -39.40 7.20
CA GLU A 103 12.33 -38.32 6.78
C GLU A 103 12.02 -37.38 7.95
N LYS A 104 11.79 -37.92 9.16
CA LYS A 104 11.60 -37.12 10.38
C LYS A 104 12.83 -36.29 10.71
N TYR A 105 14.02 -36.88 10.62
CA TYR A 105 15.26 -36.15 10.81
C TYR A 105 15.41 -34.98 9.82
N VAL A 106 15.04 -35.18 8.55
CA VAL A 106 15.03 -34.11 7.55
C VAL A 106 14.01 -33.03 7.91
N ASP A 107 12.80 -33.42 8.33
CA ASP A 107 11.77 -32.49 8.77
C ASP A 107 12.20 -31.66 9.99
N GLU A 108 12.89 -32.26 10.97
CA GLU A 108 13.44 -31.54 12.12
C GLU A 108 14.42 -30.45 11.66
N ASN A 109 15.35 -30.78 10.75
CA ASN A 109 16.29 -29.80 10.20
C ASN A 109 15.58 -28.69 9.42
N ILE A 110 14.56 -29.03 8.62
CA ILE A 110 13.78 -28.03 7.85
C ILE A 110 13.00 -27.13 8.81
N ALA A 111 12.34 -27.70 9.81
CA ALA A 111 11.57 -26.98 10.82
C ALA A 111 12.43 -25.95 11.55
N GLU A 112 13.62 -26.35 12.03
CA GLU A 112 14.56 -25.44 12.70
C GLU A 112 14.92 -24.23 11.81
N ASN A 113 15.30 -24.47 10.57
CA ASN A 113 15.68 -23.40 9.64
C ASN A 113 14.50 -22.50 9.25
N LEU A 114 13.30 -23.06 9.08
CA LEU A 114 12.11 -22.26 8.78
C LEU A 114 11.72 -21.39 9.99
N VAL A 115 11.74 -21.95 11.19
CA VAL A 115 11.48 -21.19 12.43
C VAL A 115 12.49 -20.06 12.60
N ASP A 116 13.78 -20.33 12.37
CA ASP A 116 14.83 -19.30 12.43
C ASP A 116 14.62 -18.19 11.38
N ALA A 117 14.14 -18.52 10.19
CA ALA A 117 13.79 -17.52 9.17
C ALA A 117 12.63 -16.63 9.62
N VAL A 118 11.58 -17.19 10.22
CA VAL A 118 10.44 -16.44 10.79
C VAL A 118 10.89 -15.53 11.94
N ILE A 119 11.69 -16.07 12.87
CA ILE A 119 12.21 -15.30 14.01
C ILE A 119 13.09 -14.16 13.52
N THR A 120 13.99 -14.43 12.57
CA THR A 120 14.93 -13.44 12.04
C THR A 120 14.19 -12.31 11.33
N SER A 121 13.25 -12.63 10.44
CA SER A 121 12.46 -11.65 9.69
C SER A 121 11.60 -10.75 10.60
N SER A 122 10.87 -11.36 11.54
CA SER A 122 10.04 -10.63 12.53
C SER A 122 10.90 -9.75 13.44
N THR A 123 12.03 -10.29 13.91
CA THR A 123 12.95 -9.56 14.79
C THR A 123 13.59 -8.38 14.05
N TYR A 124 13.97 -8.56 12.78
CA TYR A 124 14.52 -7.49 11.97
C TYR A 124 13.54 -6.31 11.85
N LEU A 125 12.29 -6.59 11.48
CA LEU A 125 11.25 -5.56 11.40
C LEU A 125 11.06 -4.85 12.75
N ARG A 126 11.04 -5.60 13.86
CA ARG A 126 10.96 -5.01 15.21
C ARG A 126 12.14 -4.08 15.48
N MET A 127 13.37 -4.48 15.15
CA MET A 127 14.56 -3.64 15.38
C MET A 127 14.52 -2.34 14.57
N GLU A 128 14.01 -2.39 13.35
CA GLU A 128 13.83 -1.19 12.50
C GLU A 128 12.72 -0.28 13.04
N VAL A 129 11.58 -0.82 13.46
CA VAL A 129 10.49 -0.06 14.11
C VAL A 129 10.93 0.53 15.46
N ASP A 130 11.84 -0.14 16.16
CA ASP A 130 12.47 0.35 17.39
C ASP A 130 13.59 1.37 17.15
N ASN A 131 14.02 1.57 15.88
CA ASN A 131 15.23 2.30 15.51
C ASN A 131 16.44 1.88 16.37
N ARG A 132 16.59 0.57 16.61
CA ARG A 132 17.54 0.04 17.59
C ARG A 132 19.01 0.35 17.25
N PHE A 133 19.31 0.51 15.96
CA PHE A 133 20.64 0.81 15.45
C PHE A 133 20.86 2.30 15.17
N GLU A 134 19.93 3.18 15.54
CA GLU A 134 20.03 4.64 15.39
C GLU A 134 20.29 5.10 13.93
N ASN A 135 19.87 4.31 12.95
CA ASN A 135 20.05 4.59 11.53
C ASN A 135 19.21 5.78 11.03
N ASN A 136 18.28 6.28 11.86
CA ASN A 136 17.51 7.52 11.64
C ASN A 136 16.92 7.68 10.24
N THR A 137 16.54 6.57 9.61
CA THR A 137 15.97 6.52 8.28
C THR A 137 14.63 5.81 8.34
N PRO A 138 13.53 6.42 7.88
CA PRO A 138 12.23 5.76 7.86
C PRO A 138 12.22 4.59 6.87
N ILE A 139 11.56 3.51 7.28
CA ILE A 139 11.40 2.28 6.50
C ILE A 139 10.05 2.21 5.78
N PHE A 140 9.09 3.04 6.22
CA PHE A 140 7.77 3.16 5.64
C PHE A 140 7.41 4.61 5.35
N GLU A 141 6.55 4.81 4.35
CA GLU A 141 6.05 6.13 3.97
C GLU A 141 4.54 6.08 3.71
N ILE A 142 3.80 7.06 4.23
CA ILE A 142 2.38 7.29 3.98
C ILE A 142 2.25 8.63 3.26
N PHE A 143 1.48 8.66 2.17
CA PHE A 143 1.25 9.87 1.40
C PHE A 143 -0.02 10.56 1.86
N MET A 144 0.07 11.86 2.15
CA MET A 144 -1.05 12.75 2.38
C MET A 144 -1.36 13.50 1.09
N GLU A 145 -2.62 13.46 0.67
CA GLU A 145 -3.09 14.14 -0.53
C GLU A 145 -4.41 14.88 -0.26
N LEU A 146 -4.67 15.91 -1.07
CA LEU A 146 -5.95 16.60 -1.09
C LEU A 146 -6.72 16.14 -2.34
N GLN A 147 -7.75 15.32 -2.12
CA GLN A 147 -8.75 14.94 -3.12
C GLN A 147 -10.04 15.67 -2.81
N GLU A 148 -10.19 16.88 -3.35
CA GLU A 148 -11.29 17.81 -3.02
C GLU A 148 -12.66 17.11 -2.93
N PRO A 149 -13.41 17.28 -1.82
CA PRO A 149 -13.13 18.14 -0.66
C PRO A 149 -12.34 17.45 0.48
N ASN A 150 -11.85 16.22 0.26
CA ASN A 150 -11.32 15.36 1.29
C ASN A 150 -9.79 15.36 1.34
N VAL A 151 -9.24 15.39 2.55
CA VAL A 151 -7.84 15.04 2.79
C VAL A 151 -7.76 13.53 2.94
N VAL A 152 -6.97 12.88 2.09
CA VAL A 152 -6.85 11.42 2.02
C VAL A 152 -5.42 10.97 2.31
N TYR A 153 -5.30 9.73 2.79
CA TYR A 153 -4.01 9.10 3.07
C TYR A 153 -3.90 7.82 2.25
N PHE A 154 -2.84 7.70 1.45
CA PHE A 154 -2.51 6.46 0.76
C PHE A 154 -1.96 5.47 1.79
N LEU A 155 -2.68 4.36 1.98
CA LEU A 155 -2.70 3.53 3.20
C LEU A 155 -3.37 4.27 4.37
N ASN A 156 -4.69 4.06 4.48
CA ASN A 156 -5.55 4.71 5.45
C ASN A 156 -5.02 4.56 6.90
N LEU A 157 -5.15 5.62 7.69
CA LEU A 157 -4.77 5.69 9.10
C LEU A 157 -5.73 4.94 10.04
N ASP A 158 -6.90 4.52 9.54
CA ASP A 158 -7.85 3.72 10.31
C ASP A 158 -7.29 2.33 10.59
N THR A 159 -7.13 2.02 11.87
CA THR A 159 -6.59 0.76 12.36
C THR A 159 -7.53 -0.42 12.12
N SER A 160 -8.82 -0.16 11.86
CA SER A 160 -9.78 -1.20 11.49
C SER A 160 -9.94 -1.42 9.98
N SER A 161 -9.31 -0.60 9.14
CA SER A 161 -9.47 -0.69 7.70
C SER A 161 -8.62 -1.83 7.10
N LYS A 162 -9.24 -2.68 6.27
CA LYS A 162 -8.55 -3.71 5.46
C LYS A 162 -7.68 -3.14 4.34
N THR A 163 -7.79 -1.84 4.07
CA THR A 163 -6.92 -1.11 3.13
C THR A 163 -6.01 -0.11 3.85
N GLY A 164 -5.97 -0.19 5.18
CA GLY A 164 -5.18 0.69 6.04
C GLY A 164 -3.75 0.20 6.23
N PHE A 165 -2.89 1.10 6.69
CA PHE A 165 -1.49 0.79 6.98
C PHE A 165 -1.34 -0.27 8.06
N ALA A 166 -2.19 -0.27 9.09
CA ALA A 166 -2.16 -1.29 10.13
C ALA A 166 -2.43 -2.70 9.57
N PHE A 167 -3.41 -2.85 8.68
CA PHE A 167 -3.70 -4.14 8.03
C PHE A 167 -2.57 -4.58 7.10
N PHE A 168 -1.94 -3.64 6.38
CA PHE A 168 -0.75 -3.93 5.59
C PHE A 168 0.39 -4.52 6.44
N ILE A 169 0.66 -3.96 7.62
CA ILE A 169 1.69 -4.49 8.52
C ILE A 169 1.28 -5.85 9.12
N GLU A 170 0.01 -6.04 9.52
CA GLU A 170 -0.48 -7.35 9.98
C GLU A 170 -0.31 -8.42 8.88
N THR A 171 -0.62 -8.08 7.63
CA THR A 171 -0.45 -8.98 6.48
C THR A 171 1.03 -9.31 6.26
N LEU A 172 1.92 -8.32 6.38
CA LEU A 172 3.37 -8.55 6.27
C LEU A 172 3.89 -9.51 7.36
N LEU A 173 3.39 -9.38 8.59
CA LEU A 173 3.73 -10.30 9.69
C LEU A 173 3.13 -11.69 9.48
N ASP A 174 1.91 -11.77 8.92
CA ASP A 174 1.30 -13.05 8.53
C ASP A 174 2.12 -13.72 7.42
N ASP A 175 2.56 -12.97 6.41
CA ASP A 175 3.39 -13.48 5.32
C ASP A 175 4.74 -14.02 5.83
N MET A 176 5.34 -13.36 6.82
CA MET A 176 6.53 -13.87 7.51
C MET A 176 6.25 -15.23 8.17
N ASN A 177 5.17 -15.34 8.95
CA ASN A 177 4.80 -16.62 9.57
C ASN A 177 4.42 -17.69 8.55
N ASN A 178 3.78 -17.31 7.44
CA ASN A 178 3.33 -18.21 6.38
C ASN A 178 4.48 -18.82 5.58
N MET A 179 5.73 -18.38 5.77
CA MET A 179 6.91 -19.07 5.25
C MET A 179 6.94 -20.56 5.68
N MET A 180 6.45 -20.88 6.88
CA MET A 180 6.32 -22.24 7.40
C MET A 180 5.37 -23.12 6.56
N GLY A 181 4.44 -22.50 5.85
CA GLY A 181 3.45 -23.17 5.00
C GLY A 181 3.90 -23.39 3.55
N LEU A 182 5.07 -22.89 3.16
CA LEU A 182 5.56 -22.99 1.78
C LEU A 182 6.10 -24.39 1.43
N LEU A 183 6.48 -25.16 2.44
CA LEU A 183 6.97 -26.53 2.31
C LEU A 183 6.05 -27.49 3.06
N ASN A 184 5.83 -28.66 2.45
CA ASN A 184 5.18 -29.77 3.13
C ASN A 184 6.24 -30.64 3.81
N ARG A 185 5.87 -31.26 4.92
CA ARG A 185 6.68 -32.25 5.61
C ARG A 185 7.05 -33.41 4.67
N VAL A 186 8.23 -33.97 4.86
CA VAL A 186 8.71 -35.13 4.11
C VAL A 186 8.20 -36.41 4.78
N ALA A 187 8.11 -36.45 6.11
CA ALA A 187 7.74 -37.62 6.90
C ALA A 187 6.23 -37.89 6.93
N GLN A 188 5.61 -37.97 5.76
CA GLN A 188 4.19 -38.24 5.59
C GLN A 188 3.93 -39.15 4.39
N ASP A 189 2.87 -39.94 4.47
CA ASP A 189 2.47 -40.77 3.35
C ASP A 189 1.86 -39.91 2.22
N PRO A 190 2.06 -40.30 0.95
CA PRO A 190 1.51 -39.56 -0.18
C PRO A 190 -0.01 -39.45 -0.13
N PHE A 191 -0.54 -38.36 -0.69
CA PHE A 191 -1.98 -38.12 -0.81
C PHE A 191 -2.70 -39.27 -1.52
N GLU A 192 -2.06 -39.89 -2.52
CA GLU A 192 -2.61 -41.02 -3.28
C GLU A 192 -2.87 -42.25 -2.41
N VAL A 193 -2.17 -42.38 -1.27
CA VAL A 193 -2.27 -43.52 -0.35
C VAL A 193 -3.27 -43.24 0.77
N THR A 194 -3.21 -42.05 1.38
CA THR A 194 -4.01 -41.74 2.57
C THR A 194 -5.27 -40.95 2.28
N GLY A 195 -5.35 -40.29 1.13
CA GLY A 195 -6.38 -39.30 0.82
C GLY A 195 -6.30 -38.02 1.68
N GLN A 196 -5.25 -37.87 2.49
CA GLN A 196 -5.07 -36.74 3.41
C GLN A 196 -4.21 -35.66 2.77
N GLN A 197 -4.62 -34.39 2.93
CA GLN A 197 -3.83 -33.27 2.44
C GLN A 197 -2.46 -33.21 3.13
N PRO A 198 -1.39 -32.87 2.39
CA PRO A 198 -0.06 -32.76 2.99
C PRO A 198 -0.03 -31.76 4.14
N ILE A 199 0.61 -32.16 5.23
CA ILE A 199 0.84 -31.34 6.41
C ILE A 199 2.10 -30.50 6.19
N ASN A 200 2.05 -29.22 6.55
CA ASN A 200 3.18 -28.30 6.50
C ASN A 200 3.77 -28.07 7.90
N PHE A 201 4.66 -27.07 8.05
CA PHE A 201 5.37 -26.81 9.30
C PHE A 201 4.72 -25.70 10.16
N ILE A 202 3.47 -25.29 9.88
CA ILE A 202 2.83 -24.16 10.60
C ILE A 202 2.65 -24.48 12.10
N ASP A 203 2.45 -25.74 12.45
CA ASP A 203 2.30 -26.21 13.83
C ASP A 203 3.53 -25.92 14.71
N GLU A 204 4.72 -25.84 14.13
CA GLU A 204 5.97 -25.49 14.82
C GLU A 204 5.93 -24.08 15.45
N LEU A 205 5.02 -23.21 15.00
CA LEU A 205 4.83 -21.86 15.56
C LEU A 205 3.92 -21.82 16.79
N GLN A 206 3.12 -22.86 17.07
CA GLN A 206 2.08 -22.82 18.11
C GLN A 206 2.63 -22.53 19.52
N ASP A 207 3.84 -23.03 19.82
CA ASP A 207 4.48 -22.88 21.13
C ASP A 207 5.43 -21.67 21.20
N LYS A 208 5.43 -20.79 20.18
CA LYS A 208 6.35 -19.65 20.07
C LYS A 208 5.73 -18.32 20.52
N ALA A 209 5.29 -18.26 21.78
CA ALA A 209 4.65 -17.07 22.37
C ALA A 209 5.46 -15.76 22.26
N GLU A 210 6.79 -15.84 22.14
CA GLU A 210 7.64 -14.66 21.93
C GLU A 210 7.40 -14.00 20.56
N LEU A 211 7.03 -14.75 19.51
CA LEU A 211 6.68 -14.19 18.21
C LEU A 211 5.38 -13.37 18.29
N ASP A 212 4.38 -13.89 19.01
CA ASP A 212 3.13 -13.16 19.25
C ASP A 212 3.37 -11.87 20.04
N LYS A 213 4.28 -11.92 21.01
CA LYS A 213 4.67 -10.73 21.76
C LYS A 213 5.37 -9.70 20.87
N GLN A 214 6.33 -10.11 20.03
CA GLN A 214 6.98 -9.22 19.07
C GLN A 214 5.97 -8.60 18.11
N ARG A 215 5.02 -9.39 17.60
CA ARG A 215 3.92 -8.92 16.76
C ARG A 215 3.13 -7.82 17.46
N GLN A 216 2.73 -8.04 18.72
CA GLN A 216 1.99 -7.04 19.49
C GLN A 216 2.80 -5.76 19.72
N GLU A 217 4.09 -5.88 20.02
CA GLU A 217 5.01 -4.73 20.19
C GLU A 217 5.09 -3.88 18.91
N ILE A 218 5.31 -4.51 17.75
CA ILE A 218 5.30 -3.85 16.44
C ILE A 218 3.96 -3.14 16.23
N MET A 219 2.84 -3.88 16.35
CA MET A 219 1.51 -3.34 16.07
C MET A 219 1.11 -2.19 16.99
N ASN A 220 1.51 -2.23 18.26
CA ASN A 220 1.28 -1.13 19.19
C ASN A 220 2.03 0.14 18.77
N LYS A 221 3.29 0.02 18.33
CA LYS A 221 4.05 1.16 17.79
C LYS A 221 3.44 1.71 16.51
N ILE A 222 3.00 0.85 15.59
CA ILE A 222 2.26 1.28 14.39
C ILE A 222 1.02 2.10 14.78
N LYS A 223 0.19 1.60 15.71
CA LYS A 223 -1.02 2.30 16.15
C LYS A 223 -0.72 3.66 16.77
N LEU A 224 0.34 3.77 17.58
CA LEU A 224 0.80 5.03 18.14
C LEU A 224 1.25 6.02 17.06
N ALA A 225 2.02 5.56 16.07
CA ALA A 225 2.46 6.38 14.95
C ALA A 225 1.29 6.88 14.10
N LEU A 226 0.34 6.02 13.76
CA LEU A 226 -0.87 6.39 13.01
C LEU A 226 -1.72 7.42 13.77
N GLN A 227 -1.82 7.30 15.09
CA GLN A 227 -2.52 8.28 15.90
C GLN A 227 -1.79 9.63 15.93
N ALA A 228 -0.46 9.64 16.00
CA ALA A 228 0.33 10.86 15.93
C ALA A 228 0.16 11.56 14.57
N ILE A 229 0.22 10.82 13.46
CA ILE A 229 -0.06 11.33 12.12
C ILE A 229 -1.48 11.93 12.04
N ARG A 230 -2.49 11.24 12.59
CA ARG A 230 -3.87 11.75 12.60
C ARG A 230 -3.97 13.07 13.36
N VAL A 231 -3.27 13.22 14.48
CA VAL A 231 -3.25 14.47 15.26
C VAL A 231 -2.55 15.57 14.49
N HIS A 232 -1.39 15.30 13.88
CA HIS A 232 -0.68 16.25 13.04
C HIS A 232 -1.55 16.73 11.86
N GLY A 233 -2.19 15.79 11.15
CA GLY A 233 -3.09 16.07 10.03
C GLY A 233 -4.27 16.99 10.38
N LYS A 234 -4.76 16.96 11.63
CA LYS A 234 -5.84 17.86 12.08
C LYS A 234 -5.43 19.33 12.08
N GLY A 235 -4.14 19.64 12.26
CA GLY A 235 -3.64 21.02 12.21
C GLY A 235 -3.94 21.70 10.88
N TYR A 236 -3.92 20.95 9.78
CA TYR A 236 -4.20 21.49 8.45
C TYR A 236 -5.69 21.76 8.19
N MET A 237 -6.60 21.22 9.02
CA MET A 237 -8.04 21.40 8.82
C MET A 237 -8.51 22.84 9.07
N GLU A 238 -7.68 23.68 9.71
CA GLU A 238 -7.92 25.12 9.82
C GLU A 238 -7.99 25.80 8.43
N TYR A 239 -7.25 25.26 7.45
CA TYR A 239 -7.23 25.77 6.08
C TYR A 239 -8.34 25.18 5.19
N SER A 240 -9.24 24.37 5.77
CA SER A 240 -10.26 23.63 5.00
C SER A 240 -11.21 24.49 4.19
N SER A 241 -11.42 25.74 4.61
CA SER A 241 -12.14 26.75 3.83
C SER A 241 -11.63 26.90 2.39
N LEU A 242 -10.35 26.68 2.14
CA LEU A 242 -9.75 26.80 0.81
C LEU A 242 -10.29 25.82 -0.23
N TRP A 243 -10.65 24.61 0.20
CA TRP A 243 -11.12 23.52 -0.68
C TRP A 243 -12.56 23.09 -0.43
N ILE A 244 -13.20 23.57 0.64
CA ILE A 244 -14.61 23.33 0.92
C ILE A 244 -15.49 24.44 0.30
N TRP A 245 -15.03 25.69 0.30
CA TRP A 245 -15.88 26.82 -0.12
C TRP A 245 -16.04 26.90 -1.64
N ASP A 246 -17.26 27.21 -2.06
CA ASP A 246 -17.56 27.52 -3.46
C ASP A 246 -16.99 28.89 -3.83
N LYS A 247 -16.07 28.88 -4.80
CA LYS A 247 -15.38 30.08 -5.30
C LYS A 247 -16.33 31.13 -5.87
N SER A 248 -17.39 30.70 -6.54
CA SER A 248 -18.37 31.60 -7.16
C SER A 248 -19.23 32.32 -6.12
N ILE A 249 -19.69 31.59 -5.09
CA ILE A 249 -20.46 32.14 -3.99
C ILE A 249 -19.62 33.14 -3.21
N TYR A 250 -18.38 32.76 -2.89
CA TYR A 250 -17.44 33.64 -2.18
C TYR A 250 -17.20 34.97 -2.92
N LEU A 251 -16.98 34.91 -4.24
CA LEU A 251 -16.81 36.12 -5.04
C LEU A 251 -18.08 36.99 -5.04
N ALA A 252 -19.26 36.39 -5.12
CA ALA A 252 -20.52 37.12 -5.07
C ALA A 252 -20.74 37.82 -3.71
N GLU A 253 -20.43 37.13 -2.61
CA GLU A 253 -20.47 37.71 -1.26
C GLU A 253 -19.52 38.90 -1.13
N VAL A 254 -18.26 38.74 -1.57
CA VAL A 254 -17.26 39.83 -1.55
C VAL A 254 -17.72 41.02 -2.40
N LYS A 255 -18.39 40.79 -3.53
CA LYS A 255 -18.97 41.88 -4.35
C LYS A 255 -20.11 42.60 -3.65
N LYS A 256 -20.99 41.87 -2.99
CA LYS A 256 -22.19 42.43 -2.33
C LYS A 256 -21.82 43.15 -1.03
N PHE A 257 -20.90 42.61 -0.24
CA PHE A 257 -20.61 43.06 1.14
C PHE A 257 -19.20 43.57 1.37
N GLY A 258 -18.28 43.41 0.41
CA GLY A 258 -16.89 43.86 0.52
C GLY A 258 -15.98 42.92 1.31
N ARG A 259 -16.54 41.86 1.87
CA ARG A 259 -15.85 40.79 2.57
C ARG A 259 -16.67 39.51 2.47
N ASN A 260 -16.08 38.40 2.88
CA ASN A 260 -16.85 37.19 3.11
C ASN A 260 -17.73 37.32 4.36
N LEU A 261 -18.91 36.73 4.30
CA LEU A 261 -19.81 36.62 5.46
C LEU A 261 -19.29 35.50 6.37
N THR A 262 -19.44 35.68 7.69
CA THR A 262 -19.31 34.55 8.62
C THR A 262 -20.50 33.59 8.47
N LEU A 263 -20.39 32.38 9.03
CA LEU A 263 -21.49 31.41 8.98
C LEU A 263 -22.76 31.98 9.64
N ASP A 264 -22.63 32.60 10.81
CA ASP A 264 -23.75 33.24 11.51
C ASP A 264 -24.40 34.37 10.70
N GLU A 265 -23.61 35.13 9.94
CA GLU A 265 -24.12 36.20 9.08
C GLU A 265 -24.79 35.65 7.81
N ARG A 266 -24.31 34.51 7.29
CA ARG A 266 -24.94 33.82 6.16
C ARG A 266 -26.28 33.21 6.56
N ASP A 267 -26.36 32.62 7.75
CA ASP A 267 -27.60 32.05 8.28
C ASP A 267 -28.63 33.16 8.59
N ALA A 268 -28.18 34.28 9.18
CA ALA A 268 -29.03 35.45 9.39
C ALA A 268 -29.55 36.08 8.08
N GLU A 269 -28.74 36.08 7.01
CA GLU A 269 -29.16 36.52 5.66
C GLU A 269 -30.18 35.57 5.04
N ALA A 270 -30.07 34.26 5.29
CA ALA A 270 -30.98 33.26 4.77
C ALA A 270 -32.34 33.26 5.48
N ASP A 271 -32.35 33.53 6.79
CA ASP A 271 -33.56 33.50 7.63
C ASP A 271 -34.38 34.80 7.60
N GLN A 272 -33.74 35.94 7.28
CA GLN A 272 -34.42 37.23 7.15
C GLN A 272 -34.33 37.74 5.71
N GLU A 273 -35.43 37.59 4.94
CA GLU A 273 -35.62 38.23 3.64
C GLU A 273 -35.29 39.74 3.71
N GLY A 274 -34.03 40.10 3.43
CA GLY A 274 -33.60 41.48 3.18
C GLY A 274 -33.13 42.33 4.36
N SER A 275 -32.98 41.79 5.58
CA SER A 275 -32.44 42.51 6.75
C SER A 275 -31.06 41.98 7.15
N SER A 276 -30.08 42.09 6.26
CA SER A 276 -28.70 41.77 6.60
C SER A 276 -28.21 42.63 7.75
N LEU A 277 -27.66 42.01 8.80
CA LEU A 277 -26.93 42.70 9.87
C LEU A 277 -25.68 43.43 9.31
N VAL A 278 -25.26 43.05 8.10
CA VAL A 278 -24.14 43.64 7.36
C VAL A 278 -24.68 44.51 6.23
N LYS A 279 -24.42 45.82 6.29
CA LYS A 279 -24.81 46.72 5.20
C LYS A 279 -24.10 46.33 3.91
N PRO A 280 -24.84 46.06 2.81
CA PRO A 280 -24.23 45.86 1.51
C PRO A 280 -23.50 47.15 1.10
N LEU A 281 -22.47 47.02 0.27
CA LEU A 281 -21.65 48.14 -0.19
C LEU A 281 -22.47 49.24 -0.89
N GLY A 282 -23.66 48.91 -1.41
CA GLY A 282 -24.54 49.86 -2.10
C GLY A 282 -23.98 50.38 -3.44
N MET A 283 -22.85 49.84 -3.89
CA MET A 283 -22.19 50.16 -5.16
C MET A 283 -22.32 48.98 -6.12
N GLU A 284 -22.50 49.27 -7.41
CA GLU A 284 -22.61 48.24 -8.47
C GLU A 284 -21.36 47.36 -8.58
N ASN A 285 -20.20 47.86 -8.12
CA ASN A 285 -18.97 47.09 -8.00
C ASN A 285 -18.21 47.43 -6.71
N PRO A 286 -17.57 46.44 -6.05
CA PRO A 286 -16.78 46.68 -4.84
C PRO A 286 -15.56 47.56 -5.12
N PRO A 287 -15.08 48.34 -4.14
CA PRO A 287 -13.92 49.22 -4.30
C PRO A 287 -12.63 48.41 -4.56
N LEU A 288 -11.67 49.00 -5.27
CA LEU A 288 -10.39 48.34 -5.58
C LEU A 288 -9.60 47.96 -4.32
N SER A 289 -9.79 48.69 -3.22
CA SER A 289 -9.21 48.37 -1.92
C SER A 289 -9.63 47.00 -1.40
N VAL A 290 -10.88 46.58 -1.65
CA VAL A 290 -11.39 45.25 -1.26
C VAL A 290 -10.71 44.14 -2.05
N TYR A 291 -10.57 44.29 -3.37
CA TYR A 291 -9.82 43.31 -4.18
C TYR A 291 -8.38 43.21 -3.71
N LYS A 292 -7.75 44.35 -3.41
CA LYS A 292 -6.38 44.37 -2.90
C LYS A 292 -6.27 43.61 -1.57
N GLU A 293 -7.14 43.87 -0.62
CA GLU A 293 -7.16 43.18 0.68
C GLU A 293 -7.33 41.66 0.53
N GLN A 294 -8.28 41.21 -0.31
CA GLN A 294 -8.48 39.78 -0.57
C GLN A 294 -7.26 39.16 -1.26
N LEU A 295 -6.67 39.83 -2.24
CA LEU A 295 -5.46 39.36 -2.91
C LEU A 295 -4.27 39.29 -1.95
N ASP A 296 -4.04 40.32 -1.16
CA ASP A 296 -2.96 40.38 -0.17
C ASP A 296 -3.12 39.24 0.84
N ARG A 297 -4.35 38.95 1.31
CA ARG A 297 -4.66 37.80 2.19
C ARG A 297 -4.28 36.46 1.57
N PHE A 298 -4.66 36.19 0.32
CA PHE A 298 -4.34 34.91 -0.33
C PHE A 298 -2.86 34.80 -0.73
N ILE A 299 -2.19 35.92 -1.03
CA ILE A 299 -0.74 35.94 -1.29
C ILE A 299 0.02 35.63 0.00
N GLU A 300 -0.34 36.26 1.11
CA GLU A 300 0.25 35.97 2.43
C GLU A 300 0.06 34.49 2.79
N LEU A 301 -1.14 33.96 2.57
CA LEU A 301 -1.43 32.55 2.81
C LEU A 301 -0.61 31.62 1.89
N GLN A 302 -0.41 31.98 0.62
CA GLN A 302 0.47 31.23 -0.28
C GLN A 302 1.90 31.18 0.24
N ASP A 303 2.43 32.30 0.74
CA ASP A 303 3.78 32.35 1.28
C ASP A 303 3.91 31.56 2.60
N GLN A 304 2.88 31.57 3.45
CA GLN A 304 2.81 30.71 4.64
C GLN A 304 2.79 29.22 4.26
N ILE A 305 1.99 28.80 3.28
CA ILE A 305 1.93 27.40 2.84
C ILE A 305 3.26 26.95 2.20
N ARG A 306 3.97 27.86 1.52
CA ARG A 306 5.29 27.55 0.96
C ARG A 306 6.31 27.16 2.02
N THR A 307 6.18 27.62 3.27
CA THR A 307 7.07 27.23 4.36
C THR A 307 6.71 25.90 5.00
N TRP A 308 5.58 25.28 4.66
CA TRP A 308 5.24 23.95 5.19
C TRP A 308 6.27 22.92 4.77
N ASP A 309 6.58 21.99 5.68
CA ASP A 309 7.47 20.89 5.37
C ASP A 309 6.85 19.95 4.33
N THR A 310 7.70 19.31 3.54
CA THR A 310 7.26 18.33 2.52
C THR A 310 7.11 16.94 3.11
N HIS A 311 7.69 16.68 4.27
CA HIS A 311 7.59 15.43 4.99
C HIS A 311 7.82 15.63 6.49
N GLU A 312 7.37 14.70 7.30
CA GLU A 312 7.66 14.62 8.73
C GLU A 312 7.81 13.15 9.14
N ASP A 313 8.84 12.86 9.94
CA ASP A 313 9.15 11.50 10.39
C ASP A 313 8.60 11.26 11.80
N PHE A 314 7.73 10.25 11.92
CA PHE A 314 7.09 9.84 13.16
C PHE A 314 7.78 8.61 13.72
N PHE A 315 8.25 8.71 14.97
CA PHE A 315 8.97 7.63 15.65
C PHE A 315 10.16 7.09 14.84
N VAL A 316 10.74 7.92 13.97
CA VAL A 316 11.84 7.61 13.04
C VAL A 316 11.46 6.64 11.92
N PHE A 317 10.73 5.56 12.20
CA PHE A 317 10.49 4.48 11.25
C PHE A 317 9.42 4.79 10.18
N LEU A 318 8.54 5.78 10.42
CA LEU A 318 7.40 6.08 9.55
C LEU A 318 7.41 7.55 9.09
N ARG A 319 7.53 7.76 7.78
CA ARG A 319 7.45 9.08 7.16
C ARG A 319 6.02 9.41 6.72
N LEU A 320 5.57 10.61 7.01
CA LEU A 320 4.41 11.23 6.37
C LEU A 320 4.90 12.12 5.24
N ASN A 321 4.60 11.76 3.99
CA ASN A 321 4.89 12.60 2.82
C ASN A 321 3.72 13.53 2.54
N MET A 322 3.99 14.84 2.59
CA MET A 322 3.01 15.91 2.41
C MET A 322 3.25 16.69 1.11
N THR A 323 4.17 16.25 0.26
CA THR A 323 4.51 16.96 -0.99
C THR A 323 3.28 17.13 -1.89
N GLY A 324 2.51 16.04 -2.06
CA GLY A 324 1.27 16.05 -2.85
C GLY A 324 0.21 16.97 -2.24
N PHE A 325 -0.04 16.84 -0.93
CA PHE A 325 -0.94 17.72 -0.20
C PHE A 325 -0.57 19.20 -0.32
N LYS A 326 0.69 19.56 -0.03
CA LYS A 326 1.19 20.94 -0.13
C LYS A 326 1.00 21.52 -1.53
N ALA A 327 1.34 20.76 -2.57
CA ALA A 327 1.15 21.18 -3.96
C ALA A 327 -0.33 21.43 -4.28
N ALA A 328 -1.23 20.54 -3.83
CA ALA A 328 -2.66 20.68 -4.05
C ALA A 328 -3.25 21.89 -3.31
N VAL A 329 -2.84 22.15 -2.06
CA VAL A 329 -3.28 23.35 -1.31
C VAL A 329 -2.74 24.64 -1.96
N LEU A 330 -1.49 24.66 -2.41
CA LEU A 330 -0.93 25.79 -3.17
C LEU A 330 -1.72 26.05 -4.47
N ASN A 331 -2.15 24.98 -5.15
CA ASN A 331 -3.02 25.10 -6.32
C ASN A 331 -4.38 25.71 -5.96
N GLN A 332 -4.98 25.32 -4.83
CA GLN A 332 -6.23 25.94 -4.37
C GLN A 332 -6.08 27.44 -4.15
N VAL A 333 -5.03 27.87 -3.44
CA VAL A 333 -4.76 29.29 -3.24
C VAL A 333 -4.49 30.00 -4.58
N GLY A 334 -3.77 29.36 -5.50
CA GLY A 334 -3.57 29.86 -6.85
C GLY A 334 -4.88 30.10 -7.61
N GLN A 335 -5.84 29.19 -7.49
CA GLN A 335 -7.17 29.36 -8.07
C GLN A 335 -7.94 30.54 -7.43
N TRP A 336 -7.87 30.73 -6.10
CA TRP A 336 -8.45 31.89 -5.42
C TRP A 336 -7.85 33.21 -5.91
N ILE A 337 -6.53 33.30 -6.01
CA ILE A 337 -5.84 34.49 -6.55
C ILE A 337 -6.26 34.74 -8.00
N SER A 338 -6.32 33.68 -8.82
CA SER A 338 -6.73 33.77 -10.22
C SER A 338 -8.17 34.27 -10.37
N LEU A 339 -9.08 33.79 -9.54
CA LEU A 339 -10.49 34.22 -9.51
C LEU A 339 -10.62 35.74 -9.36
N PHE A 340 -9.98 36.31 -8.34
CA PHE A 340 -10.03 37.76 -8.09
C PHE A 340 -9.34 38.57 -9.19
N LYS A 341 -8.20 38.09 -9.72
CA LYS A 341 -7.52 38.75 -10.84
C LYS A 341 -8.37 38.76 -12.11
N MET A 342 -8.94 37.62 -12.49
CA MET A 342 -9.77 37.51 -13.69
C MET A 342 -11.03 38.36 -13.59
N ASP A 343 -11.68 38.37 -12.43
CA ASP A 343 -12.85 39.21 -12.21
C ASP A 343 -12.54 40.71 -12.34
N LEU A 344 -11.40 41.14 -11.76
CA LEU A 344 -10.94 42.52 -11.90
C LEU A 344 -10.61 42.88 -13.35
N ILE A 345 -9.94 41.98 -14.09
CA ILE A 345 -9.65 42.17 -15.52
C ILE A 345 -10.94 42.30 -16.33
N ASN A 346 -11.93 41.45 -16.07
CA ASN A 346 -13.21 41.48 -16.77
C ASN A 346 -13.98 42.78 -16.48
N ARG A 347 -13.97 43.25 -15.23
CA ARG A 347 -14.54 44.55 -14.86
C ARG A 347 -13.90 45.69 -15.66
N VAL A 348 -12.57 45.77 -15.72
CA VAL A 348 -11.85 46.82 -16.46
C VAL A 348 -12.14 46.74 -17.96
N LYS A 349 -12.14 45.53 -18.54
CA LYS A 349 -12.47 45.34 -19.96
C LYS A 349 -13.88 45.79 -20.30
N ASN A 350 -14.84 45.52 -19.42
CA ASN A 350 -16.24 45.89 -19.63
C ASN A 350 -16.49 47.39 -19.42
N SER A 351 -15.69 48.09 -18.60
CA SER A 351 -15.81 49.54 -18.45
C SER A 351 -15.11 50.34 -19.55
N LEU A 352 -14.29 49.69 -20.39
CA LEU A 352 -13.61 50.29 -21.54
C LEU A 352 -14.36 50.11 -22.87
N LYS A 353 -15.44 49.32 -22.87
CA LYS A 353 -16.40 49.22 -23.97
C LYS A 353 -17.48 50.26 -23.79
#